data_AF-A0A1B6Y853-F1
#
_entry.id   AF-A0A1B6Y853-F1
#
_cell.length_a   1.000
_cell.length_b   1.000
_cell.length_c   1.000
_cell.angle_alpha   90.00
_cell.angle_beta   90.00
_cell.angle_gamma   90.00
#
_symmetry.space_group_name_H-M   'P 1'
#
loop_
_entity.id
_entity.type
_entity.pdbx_description
1 polymer ?
#
loop_
_entity_poly.entity_id
_entity_poly.type
_entity_poly.pdbx_seq_one_letter_code
_entity_poly.pdbx_strand_id
1 'polypeptide(L)' 'MTNDFLKAFGLTIRDQIIMKNSVEIKGLGTFKAEHTSQQQERKGDGKLVMLPPKDSIEFKADMGE' A
#
# COMPACT_ATOMS: atom_id res chain seq x y z
N MET A 1 17.39 14.25 -12.00
CA MET A 1 16.33 14.54 -11.01
C MET A 1 16.99 15.13 -9.78
N THR A 2 16.42 16.20 -9.22
CA THR A 2 16.89 16.78 -7.96
C THR A 2 16.29 16.01 -6.77
N ASN A 3 16.98 16.01 -5.64
CA ASN A 3 16.53 15.30 -4.44
C ASN A 3 15.19 15.88 -3.91
N ASP A 4 15.00 17.19 -4.07
CA ASP A 4 13.78 17.89 -3.67
C ASP A 4 12.56 17.44 -4.48
N PHE A 5 12.73 17.16 -5.77
CA PHE A 5 11.65 16.64 -6.60
C PHE A 5 11.19 15.26 -6.12
N LEU A 6 12.12 14.33 -5.89
CA LEU A 6 11.79 12.98 -5.41
C LEU A 6 11.09 13.02 -4.04
N LYS A 7 11.53 13.93 -3.16
CA LYS A 7 10.89 14.15 -1.86
C LYS A 7 9.46 14.67 -2.03
N ALA A 8 9.27 15.72 -2.83
CA ALA A 8 7.94 16.29 -3.08
C ALA A 8 7.01 15.28 -3.77
N PHE A 9 7.53 14.50 -4.69
CA PHE A 9 6.82 13.44 -5.38
C PHE A 9 6.33 12.35 -4.40
N GLY A 10 7.22 11.84 -3.55
CA GLY A 10 6.85 10.86 -2.53
C GLY A 10 5.82 11.38 -1.53
N LEU A 11 5.94 12.64 -1.10
CA LEU A 11 4.95 13.28 -0.22
C LEU A 11 3.58 13.40 -0.91
N THR A 12 3.56 13.82 -2.17
CA THR A 12 2.32 13.95 -2.95
C THR A 12 1.60 12.60 -3.08
N ILE A 13 2.33 11.53 -3.42
CA ILE A 13 1.77 10.18 -3.51
C ILE A 13 1.19 9.74 -2.16
N ARG A 14 1.94 9.92 -1.07
CA ARG A 14 1.48 9.57 0.27
C ARG A 14 0.20 10.30 0.64
N ASP A 15 0.15 11.61 0.40
CA ASP A 15 -0.99 12.43 0.78
C ASP A 15 -2.25 12.04 -0.01
N GLN A 16 -2.12 11.68 -1.30
CA GLN A 16 -3.22 11.12 -2.08
C GLN A 16 -3.72 9.78 -1.52
N ILE A 17 -2.82 8.89 -1.11
CA ILE A 17 -3.19 7.58 -0.53
C ILE A 17 -3.89 7.75 0.83
N ILE A 18 -3.45 8.69 1.67
CA ILE A 18 -4.11 9.03 2.95
C ILE A 18 -5.55 9.48 2.71
N MET A 19 -5.80 10.23 1.62
CA MET A 19 -7.14 10.63 1.20
C MET A 19 -7.96 9.49 0.57
N LYS A 20 -7.45 8.25 0.61
CA LYS A 20 -8.03 7.04 0.01
C LYS A 20 -8.15 7.08 -1.52
N ASN A 21 -7.36 7.95 -2.17
CA ASN A 21 -7.26 7.95 -3.63
C ASN A 21 -6.30 6.84 -4.08
N SER A 22 -6.53 6.34 -5.30
CA SER A 22 -5.57 5.50 -6.03
C SER A 22 -4.65 6.40 -6.85
N VAL A 23 -3.35 6.11 -6.86
CA VAL A 23 -2.36 6.87 -7.63
C VAL A 23 -1.76 5.96 -8.69
N GLU A 24 -2.07 6.23 -9.94
CA GLU A 24 -1.50 5.53 -11.10
C GLU A 24 -0.35 6.36 -11.68
N ILE A 25 0.80 5.72 -11.87
CA ILE A 25 1.96 6.28 -12.56
C ILE A 25 2.29 5.35 -13.72
N LYS A 26 1.98 5.82 -14.94
CA LYS A 26 2.22 5.08 -16.18
C LYS A 26 3.68 4.63 -16.30
N GLY A 27 3.90 3.36 -16.57
CA GLY A 27 5.25 2.77 -16.66
C GLY A 27 5.92 2.50 -15.32
N LEU A 28 5.22 2.70 -14.19
CA LEU A 28 5.69 2.31 -12.86
C LEU A 28 4.69 1.36 -12.19
N GLY A 29 3.45 1.80 -12.04
CA GLY A 29 2.41 1.03 -11.37
C GLY A 29 1.40 1.88 -10.63
N THR A 30 0.60 1.21 -9.81
CA THR A 30 -0.50 1.81 -9.05
C THR A 30 -0.28 1.62 -7.55
N PHE A 31 -0.48 2.71 -6.80
CA PHE A 31 -0.51 2.70 -5.34
C PHE A 31 -1.95 2.88 -4.86
N LYS A 32 -2.36 2.09 -3.86
CA LYS A 32 -3.66 2.26 -3.19
C LYS A 32 -3.59 1.94 -1.71
N ALA A 33 -4.52 2.51 -0.94
CA ALA A 33 -4.78 2.07 0.42
C ALA A 33 -5.60 0.78 0.38
N GLU A 34 -5.15 -0.24 1.11
CA GLU A 34 -5.83 -1.52 1.26
C GLU A 34 -6.19 -1.74 2.72
N HIS A 35 -7.49 -1.88 2.99
CA HIS A 35 -8.01 -2.19 4.32
C HIS A 35 -8.13 -3.71 4.49
N THR A 36 -7.33 -4.27 5.38
CA THR A 36 -7.46 -5.67 5.78
C THR A 36 -8.33 -5.74 7.02
N SER A 37 -9.46 -6.45 6.93
CA SER A 37 -10.31 -6.73 8.07
C SER A 37 -9.64 -7.66 9.07
N GLN A 38 -10.22 -7.80 10.26
CA GLN A 38 -9.75 -8.74 11.25
C GLN A 38 -9.73 -10.17 10.69
N GLN A 39 -8.62 -10.88 10.89
CA GLN A 39 -8.46 -12.26 10.43
C GLN A 39 -8.17 -13.18 11.62
N GLN A 40 -8.55 -14.45 11.49
CA GLN A 40 -8.21 -15.48 12.46
C GLN A 40 -7.27 -16.47 11.79
N GLU A 41 -6.04 -16.56 12.28
CA GLU A 41 -5.04 -17.47 11.76
C GLU A 41 -4.68 -18.53 12.81
N ARG A 42 -4.56 -19.78 12.37
CA ARG A 42 -3.99 -20.83 13.19
C ARG A 42 -2.49 -20.87 12.96
N LYS A 43 -1.72 -20.54 14.00
CA LYS A 43 -0.25 -20.61 13.97
C LYS A 43 0.21 -22.08 13.87
N GLY A 44 1.45 -22.29 13.44
CA GLY A 44 2.04 -23.62 13.27
C GLY A 44 2.12 -24.46 14.56
N ASP A 45 1.97 -23.82 15.73
CA ASP A 45 1.87 -24.46 17.05
C ASP A 45 0.42 -24.83 17.45
N GLY A 46 -0.54 -24.68 16.54
CA GLY A 46 -1.96 -24.99 16.74
C GLY A 46 -2.76 -23.88 17.44
N LYS A 47 -2.12 -22.80 17.90
CA LYS A 47 -2.84 -21.68 18.53
C LYS A 47 -3.62 -20.87 17.51
N LEU A 48 -4.88 -20.56 17.85
CA LEU A 48 -5.68 -19.59 17.12
C LEU A 48 -5.29 -18.18 17.56
N VAL A 49 -4.88 -17.35 16.61
CA VAL A 49 -4.52 -15.95 16.82
C VAL A 49 -5.42 -15.06 16.01
N MET A 50 -5.87 -13.98 16.65
CA MET A 50 -6.67 -12.95 16.01
C MET A 50 -5.73 -11.84 15.55
N LEU A 51 -5.68 -11.63 14.24
CA LEU A 51 -4.96 -10.52 13.63
C LEU A 51 -5.89 -9.30 13.62
N PRO A 52 -5.48 -8.16 14.20
CA PRO A 52 -6.28 -6.96 14.18
C PRO A 52 -6.45 -6.43 12.75
N PRO A 53 -7.51 -5.66 12.48
CA PRO A 53 -7.62 -4.96 11.22
C PRO A 53 -6.45 -4.00 11.04
N LYS A 54 -6.01 -3.82 9.79
CA LYS A 54 -4.93 -2.89 9.45
C LYS A 54 -5.15 -2.25 8.10
N ASP A 55 -4.72 -1.01 7.98
CA ASP A 55 -4.57 -0.34 6.70
C ASP A 55 -3.12 -0.51 6.23
N SER A 56 -2.96 -0.80 4.94
CA SER A 56 -1.66 -0.93 4.31
C SER A 56 -1.63 -0.21 2.97
N ILE A 57 -0.44 0.16 2.51
CA ILE A 57 -0.25 0.68 1.15
C ILE A 57 0.13 -0.51 0.27
N GLU A 58 -0.71 -0.81 -0.72
CA GLU A 58 -0.41 -1.80 -1.74
C GLU A 58 0.16 -1.12 -2.98
N PHE A 59 1.23 -1.69 -3.53
CA PHE A 59 1.80 -1.29 -4.81
C PHE A 59 1.66 -2.45 -5.79
N LYS A 60 1.06 -2.17 -6.96
CA LYS A 60 1.01 -3.09 -8.09
C LYS A 60 1.83 -2.51 -9.23
N ALA A 61 2.91 -3.19 -9.58
CA ALA A 61 3.77 -2.78 -10.69
C ALA A 61 3.00 -2.83 -12.01
N ASP A 62 3.29 -1.88 -12.89
CA ASP A 62 2.83 -1.92 -14.27
C ASP A 62 3.62 -3.03 -14.98
N MET A 63 2.99 -4.17 -15.23
CA MET A 63 3.58 -5.20 -16.07
C MET A 63 3.41 -4.73 -17.51
N GLY A 64 4.35 -3.90 -17.98
CA GLY A 64 4.39 -3.50 -19.38
C GLY A 64 4.36 -4.73 -20.28
N GLU A 65 3.55 -4.67 -21.34
CA GLU A 65 3.66 -5.58 -22.49
C GLU A 65 4.95 -5.33 -23.29
#